data_AF-A0A386TH89-F1
#
_entry.id   AF-A0A386TH89-F1
#
_cell.length_a   1.000
_cell.length_b   1.000
_cell.length_c   1.000
_cell.angle_alpha   90.00
_cell.angle_beta   90.00
_cell.angle_gamma   90.00
#
_symmetry.space_group_name_H-M   'P 1'
#
loop_
_entity.id
_entity.type
_entity.pdbx_description
1 polymer ?
#
loop_
_entity_poly.entity_id
_entity_poly.type
_entity_poly.pdbx_seq_one_letter_code
_entity_poly.pdbx_strand_id
1 'polypeptide(L)'
;MFVPFLLLFISLAFTTAAASTPGYGDFSLLGALCVIASAILLLRSFRGARQQRTKWIIVDGSNVMHWKTGAPNMNAVRDVVDELRTRGYSPGVVFDANAGYLLAGRYQHDKALSKQLDLPVDRVMVVPKGTSADPYILQSARDYGGQVVSRDQFRDWAEAHPEIAEPGHLIKGGYRDGKLWLDLETDALV
;
A
#
# COMPACT_ATOMS: atom_id res chain seq x y z
N MET A 1 -1.93 21.74 3.22
CA MET A 1 -2.30 22.64 2.09
C MET A 1 -2.46 24.10 2.52
N PHE A 2 -2.95 24.39 3.74
CA PHE A 2 -3.19 25.77 4.23
C PHE A 2 -1.93 26.64 4.36
N VAL A 3 -0.84 26.10 4.90
CA VAL A 3 0.42 26.85 5.17
C VAL A 3 1.07 27.47 3.90
N PRO A 4 1.32 26.72 2.80
CA PRO A 4 1.92 27.32 1.60
C PRO A 4 1.00 28.34 0.91
N PHE A 5 -0.32 28.20 1.05
CA PHE A 5 -1.28 29.19 0.56
C PHE A 5 -1.23 30.49 1.36
N LEU A 6 -1.16 30.39 2.69
CA LEU A 6 -0.99 31.53 3.59
C LEU A 6 0.33 32.28 3.33
N LEU A 7 1.43 31.56 3.13
CA LEU A 7 2.74 32.16 2.80
C LEU A 7 2.71 32.90 1.47
N LEU A 8 2.06 32.34 0.44
CA LEU A 8 1.91 33.02 -0.84
C LEU A 8 1.09 34.31 -0.70
N PHE A 9 0.00 34.27 0.06
CA PHE A 9 -0.88 35.41 0.27
C PHE A 9 -0.18 36.54 1.05
N ILE A 10 0.53 36.21 2.13
CA ILE A 10 1.31 37.17 2.93
C ILE A 10 2.44 37.77 2.09
N SER A 11 3.15 36.95 1.31
CA SER A 11 4.24 37.42 0.45
C SER A 11 3.76 38.37 -0.64
N LEU A 12 2.58 38.10 -1.22
CA LEU A 12 1.98 38.96 -2.24
C LEU A 12 1.55 40.31 -1.64
N ALA A 13 0.88 40.28 -0.48
CA ALA A 13 0.46 41.48 0.24
C ALA A 13 1.65 42.36 0.65
N PHE A 14 2.73 41.74 1.15
CA PHE A 14 3.97 42.44 1.50
C PHE A 14 4.63 43.09 0.28
N THR A 15 4.69 42.38 -0.86
CA THR A 15 5.27 42.89 -2.11
C THR A 15 4.48 44.10 -2.63
N THR A 16 3.14 44.03 -2.62
CA THR A 16 2.28 45.14 -3.08
C THR A 16 2.36 46.36 -2.17
N ALA A 17 2.45 46.16 -0.85
CA ALA A 17 2.58 47.26 0.12
C ALA A 17 3.95 47.95 0.02
N ALA A 18 5.03 47.17 -0.16
CA ALA A 18 6.39 47.69 -0.35
C ALA A 18 6.53 48.48 -1.66
N ALA A 19 5.90 48.02 -2.75
CA ALA A 19 5.93 48.69 -4.05
C ALA A 19 5.13 50.00 -4.10
N SER A 20 4.11 50.14 -3.24
CA SER A 20 3.24 51.34 -3.19
C SER A 20 3.77 52.44 -2.26
N THR A 21 4.82 52.15 -1.48
CA THR A 21 5.39 53.08 -0.49
C THR A 21 6.73 53.64 -1.00
N PRO A 22 6.86 54.97 -1.21
CA PRO A 22 8.12 55.57 -1.66
C PRO A 22 9.27 55.27 -0.68
N GLY A 23 10.41 54.82 -1.19
CA GLY A 23 11.61 54.49 -0.40
C GLY A 23 11.76 53.01 0.02
N TYR A 24 10.77 52.16 -0.27
CA TYR A 24 10.80 50.73 0.07
C TYR A 24 11.03 49.78 -1.13
N GLY A 25 11.55 50.32 -2.24
CA GLY A 25 11.76 49.57 -3.49
C GLY A 25 12.59 48.30 -3.31
N ASP A 26 13.62 48.33 -2.45
CA ASP A 26 14.50 47.19 -2.20
C ASP A 26 13.77 46.01 -1.51
N PHE A 27 12.75 46.30 -0.70
CA PHE A 27 11.93 45.28 -0.03
C PHE A 27 10.94 44.59 -0.99
N SER A 28 10.62 45.21 -2.13
CA SER A 28 9.77 44.61 -3.15
C SER A 28 10.46 43.42 -3.84
N LEU A 29 11.78 43.48 -4.01
CA LEU A 29 12.58 42.36 -4.54
C LEU A 29 12.59 41.17 -3.58
N LEU A 30 12.72 41.44 -2.27
CA LEU A 30 12.62 40.40 -1.24
C LEU A 30 11.22 39.76 -1.23
N GLY A 31 10.17 40.59 -1.32
CA GLY A 31 8.79 40.11 -1.44
C GLY A 31 8.58 39.21 -2.66
N ALA A 32 9.11 39.62 -3.83
CA ALA A 32 9.01 38.83 -5.05
C ALA A 32 9.71 37.46 -4.93
N LEU A 33 10.88 37.38 -4.28
CA LEU A 33 11.56 36.10 -4.02
C LEU A 33 10.73 35.19 -3.10
N CYS A 34 10.10 35.75 -2.08
CA CYS A 34 9.20 35.02 -1.17
C CYS A 34 7.95 34.50 -1.90
N VAL A 35 7.39 35.28 -2.85
CA VAL A 35 6.28 34.84 -3.71
C VAL A 35 6.71 33.65 -4.57
N ILE A 36 7.86 33.72 -5.23
CA ILE A 36 8.39 32.61 -6.06
C ILE A 36 8.63 31.36 -5.21
N ALA A 37 9.27 31.50 -4.05
CA ALA A 37 9.53 30.37 -3.15
C ALA A 37 8.22 29.72 -2.67
N SER A 38 7.24 30.54 -2.29
CA SER A 38 5.91 30.06 -1.84
C SER A 38 5.15 29.37 -2.97
N ALA A 39 5.22 29.89 -4.20
CA ALA A 39 4.62 29.26 -5.38
C ALA A 39 5.27 27.90 -5.70
N ILE A 40 6.60 27.79 -5.58
CA ILE A 40 7.32 26.52 -5.73
C ILE A 40 6.89 25.51 -4.66
N LEU A 41 6.76 25.94 -3.40
CA LEU A 41 6.27 25.09 -2.31
C LEU A 41 4.83 24.63 -2.53
N LEU A 42 3.96 25.52 -3.03
CA LEU A 42 2.58 25.20 -3.36
C LEU A 42 2.52 24.15 -4.49
N LEU A 43 3.24 24.37 -5.60
CA LEU A 43 3.37 23.43 -6.72
C LEU A 43 3.93 22.08 -6.27
N ARG A 44 4.93 22.07 -5.39
CA ARG A 44 5.48 20.84 -4.79
C ARG A 44 4.47 20.14 -3.91
N SER A 45 3.66 20.86 -3.15
CA SER A 45 2.62 20.26 -2.30
C SER A 45 1.55 19.54 -3.15
N PHE A 46 1.19 20.10 -4.31
CA PHE A 46 0.28 19.45 -5.26
C PHE A 46 0.92 18.24 -5.96
N ARG A 47 2.23 18.29 -6.24
CA ARG A 47 2.97 17.14 -6.81
C ARG A 47 3.21 16.02 -5.79
N GLY A 48 3.48 16.36 -4.54
CA GLY A 48 3.65 15.40 -3.44
C GLY A 48 2.36 14.69 -3.06
N ALA A 49 1.22 15.39 -3.11
CA ALA A 49 -0.10 14.77 -2.96
C ALA A 49 -0.47 13.81 -4.11
N ARG A 50 0.18 13.96 -5.27
CA ARG A 50 0.00 13.10 -6.45
C ARG A 50 1.07 12.03 -6.60
N GLN A 51 2.07 11.94 -5.72
CA GLN A 51 2.78 10.68 -5.56
C GLN A 51 1.73 9.68 -5.09
N GLN A 52 1.26 8.85 -6.02
CA GLN A 52 0.28 7.82 -5.76
C GLN A 52 0.74 7.09 -4.51
N ARG A 53 -0.02 7.22 -3.41
CA ARG A 53 0.19 6.37 -2.24
C ARG A 53 0.24 4.95 -2.78
N THR A 54 1.39 4.32 -2.63
CA THR A 54 1.59 2.95 -3.06
C THR A 54 0.42 2.14 -2.54
N LYS A 55 -0.36 1.53 -3.44
CA LYS A 55 -1.53 0.73 -3.07
C LYS A 55 -1.03 -0.61 -2.52
N TRP A 56 -0.58 -0.60 -1.29
CA TRP A 56 -0.09 -1.79 -0.62
C TRP A 56 -1.23 -2.77 -0.40
N ILE A 57 -0.93 -4.05 -0.62
CA ILE A 57 -1.87 -5.12 -0.36
C ILE A 57 -1.09 -6.33 0.15
N ILE A 58 -1.52 -6.88 1.28
CA ILE A 58 -0.87 -8.00 1.94
C ILE A 58 -1.66 -9.26 1.62
N VAL A 59 -0.99 -10.22 1.00
CA VAL A 59 -1.57 -11.49 0.60
C VAL A 59 -1.23 -12.54 1.66
N ASP A 60 -2.26 -13.19 2.18
CA ASP A 60 -2.11 -14.39 2.99
C ASP A 60 -1.76 -15.56 2.07
N GLY A 61 -0.47 -15.81 1.92
CA GLY A 61 0.06 -16.84 1.02
C GLY A 61 -0.35 -18.25 1.44
N SER A 62 -0.46 -18.50 2.75
CA SER A 62 -0.86 -19.82 3.27
C SER A 62 -2.35 -20.07 3.09
N ASN A 63 -3.20 -19.05 3.07
CA ASN A 63 -4.60 -19.20 2.68
C ASN A 63 -4.74 -19.35 1.14
N VAL A 64 -4.09 -18.45 0.38
CA VAL A 64 -4.21 -18.36 -1.08
C VAL A 64 -3.69 -19.59 -1.80
N MET A 65 -2.63 -20.24 -1.29
CA MET A 65 -2.07 -21.42 -1.94
C MET A 65 -3.08 -22.58 -2.06
N HIS A 66 -4.15 -22.60 -1.26
CA HIS A 66 -5.20 -23.61 -1.33
C HIS A 66 -6.37 -23.23 -2.25
N TRP A 67 -6.35 -22.06 -2.90
CA TRP A 67 -7.54 -21.52 -3.55
C TRP A 67 -8.01 -22.25 -4.81
N LYS A 68 -7.09 -22.88 -5.55
CA LYS A 68 -7.35 -23.44 -6.88
C LYS A 68 -7.91 -24.86 -6.83
N THR A 69 -7.21 -25.74 -6.11
CA THR A 69 -7.51 -27.18 -6.06
C THR A 69 -7.70 -27.69 -4.63
N GLY A 70 -7.67 -26.81 -3.61
CA GLY A 70 -7.69 -27.19 -2.19
C GLY A 70 -6.35 -27.74 -1.69
N ALA A 71 -5.49 -28.27 -2.57
CA ALA A 71 -4.11 -28.62 -2.25
C ALA A 71 -3.19 -27.38 -2.34
N PRO A 72 -2.10 -27.32 -1.54
CA PRO A 72 -1.11 -26.25 -1.64
C PRO A 72 -0.56 -26.13 -3.06
N ASN A 73 -0.65 -24.93 -3.63
CA ASN A 73 -0.21 -24.66 -4.99
C ASN A 73 0.39 -23.26 -5.10
N MET A 74 1.69 -23.18 -5.37
CA MET A 74 2.39 -21.90 -5.52
C MET A 74 1.86 -21.08 -6.69
N ASN A 75 1.39 -21.73 -7.76
CA ASN A 75 0.84 -21.03 -8.90
C ASN A 75 -0.42 -20.25 -8.52
N ALA A 76 -1.19 -20.71 -7.53
CA ALA A 76 -2.36 -19.96 -7.07
C ALA A 76 -1.96 -18.62 -6.42
N VAL A 77 -0.89 -18.62 -5.63
CA VAL A 77 -0.34 -17.39 -5.03
C VAL A 77 0.25 -16.48 -6.11
N ARG A 78 0.96 -17.06 -7.08
CA ARG A 78 1.52 -16.31 -8.21
C ARG A 78 0.45 -15.63 -9.06
N ASP A 79 -0.60 -16.37 -9.43
CA ASP A 79 -1.73 -15.84 -10.19
C ASP A 79 -2.34 -14.61 -9.48
N VAL A 80 -2.50 -14.67 -8.14
CA VAL A 80 -2.99 -13.54 -7.33
C VAL A 80 -2.00 -12.37 -7.33
N VAL A 81 -0.71 -12.62 -7.12
CA VAL A 81 0.33 -11.57 -7.14
C VAL A 81 0.38 -10.87 -8.49
N ASP A 82 0.31 -11.62 -9.59
CA ASP A 82 0.38 -11.08 -10.95
C ASP A 82 -0.89 -10.28 -11.30
N GLU A 83 -2.07 -10.73 -10.88
CA GLU A 83 -3.32 -9.99 -11.03
C GLU A 83 -3.29 -8.66 -10.25
N LEU A 84 -2.82 -8.69 -9.00
CA LEU A 84 -2.70 -7.48 -8.17
C LEU A 84 -1.72 -6.46 -8.76
N ARG A 85 -0.58 -6.93 -9.27
CA ARG A 85 0.38 -6.09 -10.00
C ARG A 85 -0.23 -5.47 -11.24
N THR A 86 -0.98 -6.25 -12.01
CA THR A 86 -1.68 -5.78 -13.22
C THR A 86 -2.69 -4.69 -12.89
N ARG A 87 -3.34 -4.78 -11.73
CA ARG A 87 -4.27 -3.75 -11.21
C ARG A 87 -3.58 -2.54 -10.53
N GLY A 88 -2.24 -2.50 -10.55
CA GLY A 88 -1.45 -1.39 -10.01
C GLY A 88 -1.23 -1.42 -8.50
N TYR A 89 -1.47 -2.56 -7.85
CA TYR A 89 -1.15 -2.77 -6.45
C TYR A 89 0.32 -3.17 -6.24
N SER A 90 0.81 -2.95 -5.03
CA SER A 90 2.11 -3.44 -4.57
C SER A 90 1.89 -4.59 -3.59
N PRO A 91 1.92 -5.85 -4.06
CA PRO A 91 1.69 -6.99 -3.18
C PRO A 91 2.91 -7.27 -2.30
N GLY A 92 2.64 -7.52 -1.02
CA GLY A 92 3.51 -8.26 -0.11
C GLY A 92 2.84 -9.58 0.25
N VAL A 93 3.60 -10.65 0.45
CA VAL A 93 3.06 -12.00 0.74
C VAL A 93 3.59 -12.49 2.07
N VAL A 94 2.68 -12.91 2.95
CA VAL A 94 3.03 -13.50 4.23
C VAL A 94 2.61 -14.96 4.24
N PHE A 95 3.51 -15.83 4.67
CA PHE A 95 3.30 -17.26 4.79
C PHE A 95 3.44 -17.70 6.24
N ASP A 96 2.65 -18.68 6.62
CA ASP A 96 2.87 -19.47 7.83
C ASP A 96 4.19 -20.25 7.76
N ALA A 97 4.68 -20.72 8.90
CA ALA A 97 5.94 -21.45 8.97
C ALA A 97 5.94 -22.78 8.20
N ASN A 98 4.75 -23.33 7.88
CA ASN A 98 4.59 -24.62 7.23
C ASN A 98 4.51 -24.52 5.70
N ALA A 99 4.24 -23.34 5.13
CA ALA A 99 4.03 -23.15 3.70
C ALA A 99 5.14 -23.78 2.85
N GLY A 100 6.41 -23.58 3.23
CA GLY A 100 7.54 -24.16 2.50
C GLY A 100 7.46 -25.68 2.39
N TYR A 101 7.11 -26.36 3.49
CA TYR A 101 6.94 -27.82 3.51
C TYR A 101 5.74 -28.26 2.67
N LEU A 102 4.62 -27.52 2.75
CA LEU A 102 3.41 -27.83 2.00
C LEU A 102 3.60 -27.66 0.48
N LEU A 103 4.42 -26.70 0.06
CA LEU A 103 4.63 -26.34 -1.34
C LEU A 103 5.75 -27.14 -2.03
N ALA A 104 6.77 -27.57 -1.27
CA ALA A 104 7.97 -28.17 -1.85
C ALA A 104 8.48 -29.41 -1.12
N GLY A 105 7.74 -29.91 -0.13
CA GLY A 105 8.12 -31.09 0.68
C GLY A 105 9.33 -30.85 1.60
N ARG A 106 9.84 -29.63 1.68
CA ARG A 106 10.99 -29.24 2.51
C ARG A 106 10.83 -27.82 3.02
N TYR A 107 11.52 -27.49 4.09
CA TYR A 107 11.52 -26.13 4.61
C TYR A 107 12.02 -25.14 3.56
N GLN A 108 11.31 -24.02 3.43
CA GLN A 108 11.68 -22.91 2.56
C GLN A 108 11.55 -21.59 3.31
N HIS A 109 12.56 -20.74 3.16
CA HIS A 109 12.57 -19.39 3.67
C HIS A 109 12.10 -18.38 2.61
N ASP A 110 11.91 -17.14 3.04
CA ASP A 110 11.49 -15.96 2.27
C ASP A 110 12.23 -15.85 0.92
N LYS A 111 13.54 -16.09 0.92
CA LYS A 111 14.39 -16.01 -0.27
C LYS A 111 14.05 -17.07 -1.34
N ALA A 112 13.56 -18.23 -0.94
CA ALA A 112 13.16 -19.28 -1.87
C ALA A 112 11.76 -18.99 -2.45
N LEU A 113 10.81 -18.58 -1.61
CA LEU A 113 9.44 -18.26 -2.02
C LEU A 113 9.37 -16.99 -2.87
N SER A 114 10.14 -15.96 -2.53
CA SER A 114 10.28 -14.73 -3.33
C SER A 114 10.70 -15.00 -4.77
N LYS A 115 11.65 -15.91 -4.99
CA LYS A 115 12.03 -16.33 -6.34
C LYS A 115 10.90 -17.02 -7.10
N GLN A 116 10.08 -17.81 -6.41
CA GLN A 116 8.95 -18.50 -7.05
C GLN A 116 7.81 -17.53 -7.41
N LEU A 117 7.64 -16.48 -6.61
CA LEU A 117 6.64 -15.43 -6.79
C LEU A 117 7.11 -14.25 -7.65
N ASP A 118 8.37 -14.26 -8.09
CA ASP A 118 9.02 -13.13 -8.77
C ASP A 118 8.86 -11.81 -7.99
N LEU A 119 8.94 -11.87 -6.66
CA LEU A 119 8.86 -10.73 -5.75
C LEU A 119 10.22 -10.41 -5.15
N PRO A 120 10.50 -9.13 -4.85
CA PRO A 120 11.59 -8.77 -3.95
C PRO A 120 11.50 -9.50 -2.62
N VAL A 121 12.65 -9.88 -2.04
CA VAL A 121 12.69 -10.67 -0.79
C VAL A 121 12.04 -9.92 0.37
N ASP A 122 12.18 -8.59 0.42
CA ASP A 122 11.55 -7.70 1.40
C ASP A 122 10.02 -7.61 1.26
N ARG A 123 9.43 -8.21 0.21
CA ARG A 123 7.97 -8.33 0.03
C ARG A 123 7.46 -9.73 0.31
N VAL A 124 8.29 -10.64 0.79
CA VAL A 124 7.88 -12.00 1.16
C VAL A 124 8.36 -12.30 2.57
N MET A 125 7.46 -12.74 3.44
CA MET A 125 7.77 -13.08 4.83
C MET A 125 7.23 -14.47 5.15
N VAL A 126 8.06 -15.33 5.71
CA VAL A 126 7.66 -16.58 6.36
C VAL A 126 7.77 -16.37 7.86
N VAL A 127 6.65 -16.50 8.56
CA VAL A 127 6.63 -16.27 10.01
C VAL A 127 7.42 -17.34 10.76
N PRO A 128 7.93 -17.02 11.97
CA PRO A 128 8.62 -18.00 12.80
C PRO A 128 7.78 -19.25 13.09
N LYS A 129 8.46 -20.39 13.30
CA LYS A 129 7.78 -21.63 13.67
C LYS A 129 7.12 -21.48 15.05
N GLY A 130 5.88 -21.95 15.17
CA GLY A 130 5.11 -21.93 16.41
C GLY A 130 4.37 -20.62 16.68
N THR A 131 4.37 -19.68 15.73
CA THR A 131 3.56 -18.45 15.79
C THR A 131 2.47 -18.45 14.73
N SER A 132 1.32 -17.82 15.01
CA SER A 132 0.29 -17.57 14.00
C SER A 132 0.78 -16.55 12.96
N ALA A 133 0.35 -16.70 11.71
CA ALA A 133 0.63 -15.75 10.65
C ALA A 133 -0.28 -14.52 10.69
N ASP A 134 -1.49 -14.66 11.23
CA ASP A 134 -2.52 -13.60 11.25
C ASP A 134 -2.01 -12.27 11.82
N PRO A 135 -1.31 -12.22 12.97
CA PRO A 135 -0.82 -10.96 13.52
C PRO A 135 0.16 -10.27 12.59
N TYR A 136 1.01 -11.04 11.91
CA TYR A 136 1.98 -10.50 10.97
C TYR A 136 1.30 -9.98 9.70
N ILE A 137 0.26 -10.66 9.21
CA ILE A 137 -0.54 -10.20 8.07
C ILE A 137 -1.22 -8.88 8.40
N LEU A 138 -1.97 -8.83 9.51
CA LEU A 138 -2.76 -7.68 9.92
C LEU A 138 -1.88 -6.49 10.31
N GLN A 139 -0.80 -6.74 11.07
CA GLN A 139 0.14 -5.69 11.43
C GLN A 139 0.85 -5.13 10.19
N SER A 140 1.27 -5.98 9.24
CA SER A 140 1.85 -5.49 7.99
C SER A 140 0.86 -4.64 7.20
N ALA A 141 -0.39 -5.06 7.09
CA ALA A 141 -1.42 -4.29 6.39
C ALA A 141 -1.63 -2.92 7.05
N ARG A 142 -1.68 -2.88 8.38
CA ARG A 142 -1.76 -1.63 9.15
C ARG A 142 -0.54 -0.73 8.93
N ASP A 143 0.67 -1.27 9.04
CA ASP A 143 1.91 -0.51 8.93
C ASP A 143 2.07 0.14 7.55
N TYR A 144 1.64 -0.57 6.50
CA TYR A 144 1.68 -0.07 5.12
C TYR A 144 0.41 0.68 4.70
N GLY A 145 -0.61 0.76 5.54
CA GLY A 145 -1.92 1.31 5.21
C GLY A 145 -2.57 0.60 4.02
N GLY A 146 -2.36 -0.71 3.92
CA GLY A 146 -2.79 -1.57 2.82
C GLY A 146 -4.03 -2.41 3.15
N GLN A 147 -4.49 -3.13 2.13
CA GLN A 147 -5.59 -4.09 2.22
C GLN A 147 -5.04 -5.51 2.48
N VAL A 148 -5.89 -6.46 2.87
CA VAL A 148 -5.54 -7.87 3.10
C VAL A 148 -6.28 -8.77 2.12
N VAL A 149 -5.58 -9.68 1.44
CA VAL A 149 -6.18 -10.72 0.61
C VAL A 149 -6.16 -12.04 1.37
N SER A 150 -7.31 -12.47 1.87
CA SER A 150 -7.50 -13.77 2.51
C SER A 150 -8.98 -14.15 2.55
N ARG A 151 -9.29 -15.45 2.51
CA ARG A 151 -10.66 -15.92 2.81
C ARG A 151 -10.99 -15.88 4.29
N ASP A 152 -9.98 -15.87 5.16
CA ASP A 152 -10.20 -15.91 6.60
C ASP A 152 -10.77 -14.58 7.10
N GLN A 153 -11.56 -14.64 8.17
CA GLN A 153 -12.25 -13.47 8.73
C GLN A 153 -11.49 -12.83 9.89
N PHE A 154 -10.38 -13.45 10.35
CA PHE A 154 -9.56 -12.97 11.47
C PHE A 154 -10.35 -12.55 12.71
N ARG A 155 -11.42 -13.29 13.04
CA ARG A 155 -12.38 -12.91 14.10
C ARG A 155 -11.71 -12.69 15.45
N ASP A 156 -10.73 -13.52 15.79
CA ASP A 156 -9.98 -13.45 17.05
C ASP A 156 -9.12 -12.18 17.16
N TRP A 157 -8.88 -11.49 16.04
CA TRP A 157 -8.07 -10.29 15.95
C TRP A 157 -8.89 -9.02 15.76
N ALA A 158 -10.23 -9.11 15.69
CA ALA A 158 -11.11 -7.96 15.43
C ALA A 158 -10.98 -6.84 16.46
N GLU A 159 -10.72 -7.17 17.73
CA GLU A 159 -10.53 -6.17 18.79
C GLU A 159 -9.21 -5.42 18.62
N ALA A 160 -8.13 -6.14 18.28
CA ALA A 160 -6.81 -5.55 18.06
C ALA A 160 -6.69 -4.85 16.70
N HIS A 161 -7.47 -5.28 15.70
CA HIS A 161 -7.48 -4.83 14.32
C HIS A 161 -8.91 -4.53 13.84
N PRO A 162 -9.54 -3.45 14.32
CA PRO A 162 -10.89 -3.09 13.91
C PRO A 162 -11.02 -2.78 12.41
N GLU A 163 -9.90 -2.42 11.74
CA GLU A 163 -9.85 -2.17 10.30
C GLU A 163 -10.34 -3.35 9.45
N ILE A 164 -10.29 -4.60 9.96
CA ILE A 164 -10.79 -5.76 9.20
C ILE A 164 -12.30 -5.73 8.94
N ALA A 165 -13.05 -4.96 9.74
CA ALA A 165 -14.48 -4.77 9.59
C ALA A 165 -14.82 -3.65 8.58
N GLU A 166 -13.82 -2.85 8.17
CA GLU A 166 -14.02 -1.80 7.18
C GLU A 166 -14.25 -2.43 5.80
N PRO A 167 -15.31 -2.00 5.08
CA PRO A 167 -15.54 -2.44 3.71
C PRO A 167 -14.30 -2.18 2.83
N GLY A 168 -13.90 -3.17 2.05
CA GLY A 168 -12.73 -3.07 1.18
C GLY A 168 -11.38 -3.26 1.88
N HIS A 169 -11.29 -3.36 3.21
CA HIS A 169 -10.02 -3.69 3.86
C HIS A 169 -9.63 -5.14 3.63
N LEU A 170 -10.60 -6.05 3.74
CA LEU A 170 -10.42 -7.49 3.54
C LEU A 170 -10.96 -7.92 2.17
N ILE A 171 -10.05 -8.19 1.25
CA ILE A 171 -10.31 -8.59 -0.12
C ILE A 171 -10.52 -10.09 -0.19
N LYS A 172 -11.72 -10.50 -0.60
CA LYS A 172 -12.06 -11.90 -0.85
C LYS A 172 -11.69 -12.30 -2.27
N GLY A 173 -11.60 -13.61 -2.49
CA GLY A 173 -11.28 -14.13 -3.81
C GLY A 173 -11.24 -15.65 -3.87
N GLY A 174 -10.98 -16.13 -5.08
CA GLY A 174 -10.86 -17.56 -5.34
C GLY A 174 -10.85 -17.88 -6.82
N TYR A 175 -11.08 -19.14 -7.14
CA TYR A 175 -11.21 -19.61 -8.51
C TYR A 175 -12.64 -20.01 -8.79
N ARG A 176 -13.13 -19.64 -9.97
CA ARG A 176 -14.41 -20.09 -10.52
C ARG A 176 -14.17 -20.48 -11.97
N ASP A 177 -14.51 -21.72 -12.33
CA ASP A 177 -14.31 -22.26 -13.68
C ASP A 177 -12.85 -22.09 -14.19
N GLY A 178 -11.88 -22.22 -13.28
CA GLY A 178 -10.45 -22.05 -13.57
C GLY A 178 -9.96 -20.61 -13.68
N LYS A 179 -10.86 -19.62 -13.58
CA LYS A 179 -10.53 -18.19 -13.61
C LYS A 179 -10.43 -17.62 -12.21
N LEU A 180 -9.36 -16.87 -11.95
CA LEU A 180 -9.19 -16.11 -10.70
C LEU A 180 -10.19 -14.95 -10.66
N TRP A 181 -10.80 -14.74 -9.50
CA TRP A 181 -11.58 -13.55 -9.19
C TRP A 181 -11.14 -12.99 -7.83
N LEU A 182 -11.14 -11.67 -7.71
CA LEU A 182 -10.81 -10.92 -6.50
C LEU A 182 -11.87 -9.84 -6.29
N ASP A 183 -12.37 -9.70 -5.08
CA ASP A 183 -13.38 -8.69 -4.71
C ASP A 183 -12.69 -7.35 -4.41
N LEU A 184 -12.14 -6.74 -5.45
CA LEU A 184 -11.48 -5.44 -5.37
C LEU A 184 -12.50 -4.36 -5.77
N GLU A 185 -12.53 -3.23 -5.06
CA GLU A 185 -13.44 -2.11 -5.36
C GLU A 185 -13.38 -1.61 -6.82
N THR A 186 -12.29 -1.89 -7.54
CA THR A 186 -12.17 -1.56 -8.97
C THR A 186 -13.18 -2.32 -9.84
N ASP A 187 -13.68 -3.48 -9.39
CA ASP A 187 -14.66 -4.30 -10.12
C ASP A 187 -16.11 -3.79 -9.94
N ALA A 188 -16.35 -2.84 -9.02
CA ALA A 188 -17.67 -2.25 -8.79
C ALA A 188 -18.01 -1.07 -9.73
N LEU A 189 -17.09 -0.69 -10.62
CA LEU A 189 -17.24 0.47 -11.53
C LEU A 189 -17.34 0.09 -13.01
N VAL A 190 -17.69 -1.16 -13.33
CA VAL A 190 -17.95 -1.63 -14.72
C VAL A 190 -19.41 -2.00 -14.89
#